data_AF-A0A9E7K9Y4-F1
#
_entry.id   AF-A0A9E7K9Y4-F1
#
_cell.length_a   1.000
_cell.length_b   1.000
_cell.length_c   1.000
_cell.angle_alpha   90.00
_cell.angle_beta   90.00
_cell.angle_gamma   90.00
#
_symmetry.space_group_name_H-M   'P 1'
#
loop_
_entity.id
_entity.type
_entity.pdbx_description
1 polymer ?
#
loop_
_entity_poly.entity_id
_entity_poly.type
_entity_poly.pdbx_seq_one_letter_code
_entity_poly.pdbx_strand_id
1 'polypeptide(L)'
;MDDRFLSLLLLLLLPAIAGSTAAYSTSDGIEDPLIRQVVQDAEGELTALDAEAHFASFVKRFRKTYADTEERARRFAVFKANLLRARRHQLLDPTAVHGVTKFSDLTPAEFRRAYLGLRGPPFVSSSHEAPILPTNDLPENFDWRDHGAVARVKNQGSCGSCWSFSAAGALEGAHFLATGKLESLSEQQLVDCDHECDASEPDSCDQGCNGGLMTTAFEYLLKSGGLEREEDYPYAGTDRGACNFDISKIAASVGNFSVVSIEEDQIAANLVKHGPLAVGINAVFMQTYVHGVSCPYICGKHLNHGVLLVGYGSSGYAPARFKEKPYWIIKNSWGENWGENGYYKICRGRNICGVDSMLLLFAINKTNPAIPGCWTHSMGLWTLLEGLLLLANALAILNEDRFLAPRGWNFNEVSGAARAKSLKGQLIGLIYATQYLRVPLIILNAITILVKLVSG
;
A
#
# COMPACT_ATOMS: atom_id res chain seq x y z
N MET A 1 76.36 -21.18 -39.25
CA MET A 1 77.24 -20.27 -38.48
C MET A 1 76.39 -19.69 -37.35
N ASP A 2 75.81 -20.54 -36.52
CA ASP A 2 76.48 -21.35 -35.49
C ASP A 2 76.61 -20.52 -34.21
N ASP A 3 76.48 -21.03 -33.01
CA ASP A 3 75.88 -22.23 -32.45
C ASP A 3 76.29 -22.14 -30.97
N ARG A 4 75.42 -22.60 -30.07
CA ARG A 4 75.78 -23.16 -28.74
C ARG A 4 76.18 -22.21 -27.61
N PHE A 5 75.33 -22.23 -26.57
CA PHE A 5 75.60 -22.88 -25.28
C PHE A 5 74.22 -23.08 -24.60
N LEU A 6 73.52 -24.18 -24.86
CA LEU A 6 73.50 -25.46 -24.12
C LEU A 6 73.39 -25.37 -22.58
N SER A 7 72.47 -26.21 -22.08
CA SER A 7 72.15 -26.60 -20.69
C SER A 7 71.13 -25.71 -19.95
N LEU A 8 69.98 -26.19 -19.48
CA LEU A 8 69.67 -27.55 -19.01
C LEU A 8 68.14 -27.79 -18.94
N LEU A 9 67.71 -28.87 -19.62
CA LEU A 9 66.54 -29.74 -19.40
C LEU A 9 65.10 -29.17 -19.40
N LEU A 10 64.43 -29.32 -20.56
CA LEU A 10 63.03 -29.73 -20.64
C LEU A 10 62.99 -31.26 -20.72
N LEU A 11 62.28 -31.92 -19.80
CA LEU A 11 61.91 -33.32 -19.94
C LEU A 11 60.41 -33.48 -19.64
N LEU A 12 59.79 -34.15 -20.60
CA LEU A 12 58.40 -34.50 -20.79
C LEU A 12 57.79 -35.36 -19.66
N LEU A 13 56.45 -35.26 -19.60
CA LEU A 13 55.46 -36.27 -19.20
C LEU A 13 55.14 -36.49 -17.70
N LEU A 14 53.82 -36.47 -17.47
CA LEU A 14 53.02 -36.92 -16.30
C LEU A 14 53.63 -38.14 -15.56
N PRO A 15 53.41 -38.25 -14.23
CA PRO A 15 52.26 -39.04 -13.77
C PRO A 15 51.58 -38.59 -12.47
N ALA A 16 50.42 -39.21 -12.22
CA ALA A 16 49.58 -39.19 -11.02
C ALA A 16 50.32 -39.47 -9.70
N ILE A 17 49.71 -39.11 -8.56
CA ILE A 17 49.53 -39.97 -7.37
C ILE A 17 48.63 -39.27 -6.33
N ALA A 18 47.89 -40.14 -5.63
CA ALA A 18 46.89 -39.93 -4.59
C ALA A 18 47.39 -39.25 -3.29
N GLY A 19 46.44 -38.82 -2.45
CA GLY A 19 46.69 -38.47 -1.05
C GLY A 19 45.43 -38.07 -0.29
N SER A 20 45.18 -38.75 0.82
CA SER A 20 43.93 -38.88 1.58
C SER A 20 43.75 -37.86 2.72
N THR A 21 42.62 -38.00 3.44
CA THR A 21 42.24 -37.44 4.77
C THR A 21 41.60 -36.03 4.75
N ALA A 22 40.55 -35.71 5.51
CA ALA A 22 40.08 -36.26 6.77
C ALA A 22 38.54 -36.15 6.91
N ALA A 23 37.97 -37.04 7.73
CA ALA A 23 36.61 -36.90 8.22
C ALA A 23 36.51 -35.72 9.20
N TYR A 24 35.46 -34.89 9.04
CA TYR A 24 34.92 -34.08 10.13
C TYR A 24 33.40 -34.26 10.12
N SER A 25 32.87 -34.85 11.19
CA SER A 25 31.43 -34.94 11.46
C SER A 25 31.03 -33.82 12.41
N THR A 26 29.99 -33.07 12.06
CA THR A 26 29.02 -32.41 12.95
C THR A 26 27.82 -32.06 12.05
N SER A 27 26.77 -32.87 11.98
CA SER A 27 25.57 -32.90 12.84
C SER A 27 24.78 -31.59 12.89
N ASP A 28 23.52 -31.73 12.49
CA ASP A 28 22.33 -30.89 12.71
C ASP A 28 22.03 -29.72 11.77
N GLY A 29 20.89 -29.87 11.09
CA GLY A 29 20.23 -28.87 10.27
C GLY A 29 19.57 -29.52 9.06
N ILE A 30 18.28 -29.86 9.17
CA ILE A 30 17.44 -30.43 8.11
C ILE A 30 17.57 -29.58 6.83
N GLU A 31 18.34 -30.05 5.86
CA GLU A 31 18.39 -29.46 4.52
C GLU A 31 17.11 -29.86 3.77
N ASP A 32 16.29 -28.86 3.40
CA ASP A 32 15.12 -29.04 2.55
C ASP A 32 15.57 -29.56 1.16
N PRO A 33 15.21 -30.80 0.76
CA PRO A 33 15.64 -31.38 -0.52
C PRO A 33 15.04 -30.67 -1.75
N LEU A 34 14.18 -29.65 -1.59
CA LEU A 34 13.58 -28.91 -2.70
C LEU A 34 14.45 -27.77 -3.26
N ILE A 35 15.61 -27.48 -2.65
CA ILE A 35 16.51 -26.42 -3.11
C ILE A 35 17.64 -26.95 -4.02
N ARG A 36 17.89 -28.27 -4.03
CA ARG A 36 18.97 -28.89 -4.83
C ARG A 36 18.60 -29.20 -6.30
N GLN A 37 17.42 -28.78 -6.76
CA GLN A 37 16.88 -29.21 -8.06
C GLN A 37 17.08 -28.26 -9.24
N VAL A 38 17.56 -27.03 -9.04
CA VAL A 38 17.59 -26.04 -10.14
C VAL A 38 19.00 -25.67 -10.61
N VAL A 39 20.07 -26.08 -9.91
CA VAL A 39 21.47 -25.99 -10.40
C VAL A 39 22.28 -27.09 -9.72
N GLN A 40 22.77 -28.12 -10.40
CA GLN A 40 24.03 -28.31 -11.16
C GLN A 40 23.95 -29.76 -11.69
N ASP A 41 24.35 -30.20 -12.89
CA ASP A 41 25.29 -29.77 -13.91
C ASP A 41 24.84 -30.39 -15.26
N ALA A 42 25.29 -29.78 -16.36
CA ALA A 42 25.33 -30.36 -17.71
C ALA A 42 23.98 -30.64 -18.41
N GLU A 43 24.08 -30.75 -19.72
CA GLU A 43 23.00 -30.83 -20.71
C GLU A 43 22.11 -32.08 -20.53
N GLY A 44 20.78 -31.95 -20.65
CA GLY A 44 19.87 -33.11 -20.86
C GLY A 44 18.80 -33.35 -19.78
N GLU A 45 17.55 -33.40 -20.24
CA GLU A 45 16.32 -33.96 -19.64
C GLU A 45 16.15 -34.05 -18.10
N LEU A 46 15.14 -33.35 -17.57
CA LEU A 46 14.41 -33.80 -16.37
C LEU A 46 13.91 -35.22 -16.65
N THR A 47 14.52 -36.24 -16.05
CA THR A 47 14.08 -37.62 -16.28
C THR A 47 12.65 -37.80 -15.74
N ALA A 48 11.86 -38.68 -16.37
CA ALA A 48 10.48 -38.92 -15.96
C ALA A 48 10.37 -39.45 -14.51
N LEU A 49 11.38 -40.21 -14.06
CA LEU A 49 11.47 -40.75 -12.71
C LEU A 49 11.73 -39.65 -11.67
N ASP A 50 12.62 -38.70 -11.99
CA ASP A 50 12.85 -37.55 -11.12
C ASP A 50 11.58 -36.71 -11.02
N ALA A 51 10.90 -36.44 -12.14
CA ALA A 51 9.69 -35.63 -12.13
C ALA A 51 8.58 -36.22 -11.23
N GLU A 52 8.36 -37.54 -11.25
CA GLU A 52 7.31 -38.18 -10.43
C GLU A 52 7.61 -38.06 -8.93
N ALA A 53 8.88 -38.23 -8.52
CA ALA A 53 9.29 -38.06 -7.12
C ALA A 53 9.09 -36.62 -6.61
N HIS A 54 9.42 -35.63 -7.46
CA HIS A 54 9.18 -34.21 -7.14
C HIS A 54 7.70 -33.87 -7.09
N PHE A 55 6.90 -34.46 -7.99
CA PHE A 55 5.46 -34.27 -7.97
C PHE A 55 4.82 -34.89 -6.72
N ALA A 56 5.23 -36.10 -6.33
CA ALA A 56 4.76 -36.72 -5.08
C ALA A 56 5.11 -35.86 -3.85
N SER A 57 6.33 -35.31 -3.82
CA SER A 57 6.76 -34.38 -2.77
C SER A 57 5.96 -33.08 -2.77
N PHE A 58 5.70 -32.51 -3.94
CA PHE A 58 4.84 -31.34 -4.12
C PHE A 58 3.42 -31.59 -3.61
N VAL A 59 2.81 -32.71 -3.99
CA VAL A 59 1.46 -33.11 -3.55
C VAL A 59 1.41 -33.21 -2.04
N LYS A 60 2.41 -33.84 -1.42
CA LYS A 60 2.50 -33.95 0.04
C LYS A 60 2.72 -32.58 0.71
N ARG A 61 3.68 -31.78 0.23
CA ARG A 61 4.06 -30.47 0.81
C ARG A 61 2.89 -29.50 0.81
N PHE A 62 2.14 -29.43 -0.30
CA PHE A 62 1.02 -28.48 -0.46
C PHE A 62 -0.34 -29.12 -0.23
N ARG A 63 -0.38 -30.35 0.30
CA ARG A 63 -1.60 -31.11 0.61
C ARG A 63 -2.59 -31.12 -0.55
N LYS A 64 -2.09 -31.36 -1.77
CA LYS A 64 -2.90 -31.36 -2.99
C LYS A 64 -3.77 -32.62 -3.06
N THR A 65 -4.99 -32.43 -3.51
CA THR A 65 -5.95 -33.51 -3.77
C THR A 65 -6.48 -33.36 -5.19
N TYR A 66 -6.60 -34.47 -5.92
CA TYR A 66 -7.11 -34.49 -7.28
C TYR A 66 -8.34 -35.39 -7.35
N ALA A 67 -9.30 -35.03 -8.21
CA ALA A 67 -10.59 -35.72 -8.28
C ALA A 67 -10.44 -37.19 -8.69
N ASP A 68 -9.56 -37.45 -9.65
CA ASP A 68 -9.31 -38.77 -10.21
C ASP A 68 -7.88 -38.87 -10.78
N THR A 69 -7.55 -40.06 -11.30
CA THR A 69 -6.24 -40.36 -11.89
C THR A 69 -5.97 -39.53 -13.15
N GLU A 70 -6.99 -39.16 -13.91
CA GLU A 70 -6.85 -38.37 -15.14
C GLU A 70 -6.47 -36.93 -14.80
N GLU A 71 -7.15 -36.30 -13.84
CA GLU A 71 -6.80 -34.98 -13.33
C GLU A 71 -5.40 -35.00 -12.68
N ARG A 72 -5.05 -36.05 -11.92
CA ARG A 72 -3.69 -36.19 -11.38
C ARG A 72 -2.64 -36.22 -12.50
N ALA A 73 -2.88 -36.99 -13.56
CA ALA A 73 -1.97 -37.08 -14.71
C ALA A 73 -1.86 -35.74 -15.45
N ARG A 74 -2.98 -35.01 -15.61
CA ARG A 74 -2.98 -33.66 -16.19
C ARG A 74 -2.17 -32.69 -15.33
N ARG A 75 -2.39 -32.69 -14.02
CA ARG A 75 -1.67 -31.84 -13.06
C ARG A 75 -0.18 -32.16 -13.02
N PHE A 76 0.19 -33.42 -13.14
CA PHE A 76 1.59 -33.83 -13.28
C PHE A 76 2.24 -33.28 -14.56
N ALA A 77 1.54 -33.32 -15.70
CA ALA A 77 2.04 -32.73 -16.94
C ALA A 77 2.26 -31.21 -16.82
N VAL A 78 1.32 -30.52 -16.18
CA VAL A 78 1.44 -29.08 -15.86
C VAL A 78 2.60 -28.81 -14.91
N PHE A 79 2.78 -29.65 -13.89
CA PHE A 79 3.89 -29.57 -12.95
C PHE A 79 5.25 -29.63 -13.65
N LYS A 80 5.45 -30.59 -14.55
CA LYS A 80 6.68 -30.68 -15.36
C LYS A 80 6.93 -29.40 -16.18
N ALA A 81 5.88 -28.86 -16.82
CA ALA A 81 5.99 -27.62 -17.58
C ALA A 81 6.37 -26.43 -16.68
N ASN A 82 5.84 -26.37 -15.46
CA ASN A 82 6.16 -25.31 -14.50
C ASN A 82 7.55 -25.46 -13.87
N LEU A 83 8.10 -26.67 -13.74
CA LEU A 83 9.51 -26.87 -13.38
C LEU A 83 10.45 -26.25 -14.42
N LEU A 84 10.16 -26.47 -15.71
CA LEU A 84 10.90 -25.84 -16.80
C LEU A 84 10.75 -24.31 -16.78
N ARG A 85 9.55 -23.80 -16.47
CA ARG A 85 9.32 -22.36 -16.29
C ARG A 85 10.13 -21.80 -15.13
N ALA A 86 10.13 -22.44 -13.97
CA ALA A 86 10.91 -22.02 -12.81
C ALA A 86 12.41 -21.97 -13.13
N ARG A 87 12.95 -22.97 -13.83
CA ARG A 87 14.33 -22.96 -14.32
C ARG A 87 14.62 -21.78 -15.25
N ARG A 88 13.72 -21.47 -16.18
CA ARG A 88 13.86 -20.29 -17.06
C ARG A 88 13.81 -18.98 -16.27
N HIS A 89 12.89 -18.86 -15.31
CA HIS A 89 12.83 -17.69 -14.44
C HIS A 89 14.10 -17.54 -13.61
N GLN A 90 14.67 -18.63 -13.07
CA GLN A 90 15.93 -18.60 -12.33
C GLN A 90 17.10 -18.06 -13.17
N LEU A 91 17.15 -18.38 -14.46
CA LEU A 91 18.17 -17.85 -15.38
C LEU A 91 17.94 -16.36 -15.71
N LEU A 92 16.66 -15.95 -15.81
CA LEU A 92 16.28 -14.58 -16.14
C LEU A 92 16.26 -13.64 -14.94
N ASP A 93 16.21 -14.19 -13.73
CA ASP A 93 16.21 -13.49 -12.46
C ASP A 93 17.15 -14.20 -11.46
N PRO A 94 18.48 -14.09 -11.66
CA PRO A 94 19.46 -14.81 -10.86
C PRO A 94 19.67 -14.23 -9.45
N THR A 95 18.93 -13.17 -9.09
CA THR A 95 19.06 -12.50 -7.78
C THR A 95 18.01 -12.97 -6.78
N ALA A 96 16.95 -13.65 -7.25
CA ALA A 96 15.98 -14.36 -6.43
C ALA A 96 16.08 -15.88 -6.66
N VAL A 97 15.39 -16.63 -5.80
CA VAL A 97 15.22 -18.07 -5.93
C VAL A 97 13.85 -18.35 -6.54
N HIS A 98 13.86 -19.07 -7.66
CA HIS A 98 12.66 -19.58 -8.31
C HIS A 98 12.60 -21.11 -8.24
N GLY A 99 11.41 -21.65 -7.99
CA GLY A 99 11.25 -23.08 -7.81
C GLY A 99 9.80 -23.52 -7.71
N VAL A 100 9.60 -24.62 -6.98
CA VAL A 100 8.27 -25.19 -6.74
C VAL A 100 7.51 -24.34 -5.73
N THR A 101 6.33 -23.87 -6.13
CA THR A 101 5.39 -23.14 -5.28
C THR A 101 4.07 -23.89 -5.25
N LYS A 102 3.11 -23.46 -4.42
CA LYS A 102 1.76 -24.05 -4.41
C LYS A 102 1.00 -23.93 -5.74
N PHE A 103 1.52 -23.16 -6.70
CA PHE A 103 0.95 -22.95 -8.03
C PHE A 103 1.60 -23.80 -9.12
N SER A 104 2.56 -24.65 -8.76
CA SER A 104 3.31 -25.44 -9.74
C SER A 104 2.44 -26.43 -10.51
N ASP A 105 1.22 -26.75 -10.09
CA ASP A 105 0.27 -27.58 -10.85
C ASP A 105 -0.81 -26.79 -11.60
N LEU A 106 -0.68 -25.46 -11.69
CA LEU A 106 -1.61 -24.59 -12.42
C LEU A 106 -1.06 -24.18 -13.78
N THR A 107 -1.91 -24.28 -14.81
CA THR A 107 -1.60 -23.73 -16.13
C THR A 107 -1.54 -22.19 -16.05
N PRO A 108 -0.91 -21.51 -17.04
CA PRO A 108 -0.87 -20.06 -17.06
C PRO A 108 -2.27 -19.42 -17.08
N ALA A 109 -3.23 -20.06 -17.77
CA ALA A 109 -4.60 -19.59 -17.85
C ALA A 109 -5.38 -19.78 -16.54
N GLU A 110 -5.22 -20.93 -15.88
CA GLU A 110 -5.81 -21.17 -14.56
C GLU A 110 -5.22 -20.20 -13.52
N PHE A 111 -3.90 -20.02 -13.51
CA PHE A 111 -3.23 -19.09 -12.61
C PHE A 111 -3.72 -17.65 -12.83
N ARG A 112 -3.76 -17.19 -14.09
CA ARG A 112 -4.26 -15.86 -14.43
C ARG A 112 -5.69 -15.66 -13.96
N ARG A 113 -6.60 -16.58 -14.28
CA ARG A 113 -8.01 -16.44 -13.94
C ARG A 113 -8.27 -16.47 -12.42
N ALA A 114 -7.52 -17.27 -11.67
CA ALA A 114 -7.78 -17.49 -10.25
C ALA A 114 -7.03 -16.52 -9.32
N TYR A 115 -5.85 -16.05 -9.72
CA TYR A 115 -4.95 -15.29 -8.84
C TYR A 115 -4.64 -13.89 -9.34
N LEU A 116 -4.87 -13.60 -10.62
CA LEU A 116 -4.66 -12.30 -11.23
C LEU A 116 -6.02 -11.68 -11.51
N GLY A 117 -6.17 -10.41 -11.17
CA GLY A 117 -7.47 -9.74 -11.16
C GLY A 117 -7.42 -8.27 -11.47
N LEU A 118 -6.23 -7.69 -11.73
CA LEU A 118 -6.14 -6.28 -12.07
C LEU A 118 -6.62 -6.08 -13.51
N ARG A 119 -7.60 -5.20 -13.72
CA ARG A 119 -8.21 -4.94 -15.03
C ARG A 119 -8.33 -3.45 -15.31
N GLY A 120 -7.44 -2.89 -16.12
CA GLY A 120 -7.63 -1.54 -16.61
C GLY A 120 -6.35 -0.91 -17.14
N PRO A 121 -6.41 0.37 -17.52
CA PRO A 121 -5.28 1.05 -18.12
C PRO A 121 -4.11 1.13 -17.13
N PRO A 122 -2.87 1.08 -17.61
CA PRO A 122 -1.68 1.20 -16.77
C PRO A 122 -1.53 2.59 -16.12
N PHE A 123 -2.34 3.56 -16.54
CA PHE A 123 -2.33 4.94 -16.05
C PHE A 123 -3.75 5.32 -15.68
N VAL A 124 -3.94 5.75 -14.44
CA VAL A 124 -5.25 6.24 -13.98
C VAL A 124 -5.21 7.76 -14.00
N SER A 125 -6.06 8.37 -14.82
CA SER A 125 -6.30 9.81 -14.77
C SER A 125 -7.16 10.14 -13.55
N SER A 126 -6.59 10.13 -12.35
CA SER A 126 -7.25 10.75 -11.21
C SER A 126 -7.01 12.26 -11.24
N SER A 127 -8.03 13.06 -10.92
CA SER A 127 -7.94 14.51 -10.82
C SER A 127 -7.13 15.02 -9.60
N HIS A 128 -6.55 14.12 -8.81
CA HIS A 128 -5.85 14.43 -7.57
C HIS A 128 -4.47 13.77 -7.52
N GLU A 129 -3.48 14.46 -8.08
CA GLU A 129 -2.08 14.12 -7.88
C GLU A 129 -1.69 14.36 -6.41
N ALA A 130 -0.93 13.43 -5.84
CA ALA A 130 -0.39 13.60 -4.49
C ALA A 130 0.56 14.83 -4.45
N PRO A 131 0.59 15.58 -3.34
CA PRO A 131 1.55 16.66 -3.18
C PRO A 131 2.99 16.15 -3.29
N ILE A 132 3.85 16.91 -3.97
CA ILE A 132 5.28 16.63 -4.00
C ILE A 132 5.86 16.81 -2.60
N LEU A 133 6.50 15.76 -2.10
CA LEU A 133 7.09 15.73 -0.76
C LEU A 133 8.60 16.01 -0.81
N PRO A 134 9.18 16.54 0.28
CA PRO A 134 10.63 16.52 0.46
C PRO A 134 11.15 15.08 0.41
N THR A 135 12.16 14.85 -0.41
CA THR A 135 12.83 13.54 -0.58
C THR A 135 14.22 13.50 0.04
N ASN A 136 14.66 14.62 0.62
CA ASN A 136 15.86 14.68 1.43
C ASN A 136 15.61 13.94 2.74
N ASP A 137 16.64 13.27 3.27
CA ASP A 137 16.62 12.63 4.60
C ASP A 137 15.60 11.48 4.77
N LEU A 138 15.20 10.83 3.68
CA LEU A 138 14.42 9.58 3.80
C LEU A 138 15.26 8.49 4.46
N PRO A 139 14.66 7.64 5.32
CA PRO A 139 15.38 6.52 5.92
C PRO A 139 15.88 5.59 4.83
N GLU A 140 17.07 5.04 5.02
CA GLU A 140 17.71 4.16 4.03
C GLU A 140 16.94 2.83 3.86
N ASN A 141 16.41 2.31 4.97
CA ASN A 141 15.55 1.13 5.03
C ASN A 141 14.29 1.50 5.81
N PHE A 142 13.13 1.07 5.33
CA PHE A 142 11.85 1.37 5.98
C PHE A 142 10.85 0.27 5.75
N ASP A 143 10.13 -0.14 6.80
CA ASP A 143 9.16 -1.22 6.72
C ASP A 143 7.98 -0.98 7.67
N TRP A 144 6.79 -0.74 7.12
CA TRP A 144 5.59 -0.50 7.93
C TRP A 144 5.19 -1.67 8.83
N ARG A 145 5.71 -2.88 8.59
CA ARG A 145 5.50 -4.04 9.48
C ARG A 145 6.10 -3.79 10.85
N ASP A 146 7.26 -3.14 10.91
CA ASP A 146 7.97 -2.82 12.16
C ASP A 146 7.27 -1.70 12.94
N HIS A 147 6.34 -0.99 12.29
CA HIS A 147 5.59 0.13 12.83
C HIS A 147 4.10 -0.18 13.08
N GLY A 148 3.64 -1.40 12.81
CA GLY A 148 2.27 -1.84 13.09
C GLY A 148 1.20 -1.41 12.07
N ALA A 149 1.59 -0.82 10.93
CA ALA A 149 0.64 -0.33 9.92
C ALA A 149 0.30 -1.37 8.84
N VAL A 150 0.60 -2.65 9.06
CA VAL A 150 0.38 -3.73 8.09
C VAL A 150 -0.32 -4.90 8.77
N ALA A 151 -1.57 -5.18 8.39
CA ALA A 151 -2.28 -6.36 8.88
C ALA A 151 -1.63 -7.66 8.39
N ARG A 152 -2.02 -8.80 8.98
CA ARG A 152 -1.59 -10.14 8.56
C ARG A 152 -1.78 -10.37 7.06
N VAL A 153 -0.99 -11.26 6.47
CA VAL A 153 -1.17 -11.67 5.08
C VAL A 153 -2.45 -12.50 4.95
N LYS A 154 -3.32 -12.10 4.04
CA LYS A 154 -4.57 -12.81 3.72
C LYS A 154 -4.41 -13.68 2.47
N ASN A 155 -5.46 -14.40 2.10
CA ASN A 155 -5.44 -15.32 0.96
C ASN A 155 -6.73 -15.21 0.12
N GLN A 156 -6.60 -14.66 -1.09
CA GLN A 156 -7.71 -14.49 -2.04
C GLN A 156 -8.27 -15.82 -2.60
N GLY A 157 -7.61 -16.95 -2.34
CA GLY A 157 -8.07 -18.24 -2.84
C GLY A 157 -8.08 -18.29 -4.37
N SER A 158 -9.16 -18.81 -4.96
CA SER A 158 -9.33 -18.95 -6.42
C SER A 158 -10.27 -17.89 -7.00
N CYS A 159 -10.23 -16.69 -6.45
CA CYS A 159 -10.99 -15.52 -6.88
C CYS A 159 -10.02 -14.43 -7.34
N GLY A 160 -10.19 -13.88 -8.54
CA GLY A 160 -9.36 -12.80 -9.11
C GLY A 160 -9.63 -11.44 -8.45
N SER A 161 -9.53 -11.38 -7.13
CA SER A 161 -9.91 -10.23 -6.30
C SER A 161 -8.71 -9.47 -5.73
N CYS A 162 -7.51 -9.66 -6.28
CA CYS A 162 -6.28 -9.00 -5.79
C CYS A 162 -6.39 -7.46 -5.67
N TRP A 163 -7.21 -6.85 -6.53
CA TRP A 163 -7.53 -5.42 -6.51
C TRP A 163 -8.18 -5.01 -5.18
N SER A 164 -9.13 -5.80 -4.68
CA SER A 164 -9.79 -5.55 -3.39
C SER A 164 -8.82 -5.67 -2.21
N PHE A 165 -7.93 -6.66 -2.21
CA PHE A 165 -6.89 -6.83 -1.16
C PHE A 165 -5.87 -5.70 -1.17
N SER A 166 -5.50 -5.20 -2.35
CA SER A 166 -4.60 -4.06 -2.49
C SER A 166 -5.26 -2.78 -1.93
N ALA A 167 -6.51 -2.51 -2.31
CA ALA A 167 -7.26 -1.35 -1.83
C ALA A 167 -7.54 -1.40 -0.31
N ALA A 168 -8.07 -2.52 0.18
CA ALA A 168 -8.34 -2.72 1.60
C ALA A 168 -7.05 -2.64 2.44
N GLY A 169 -5.98 -3.31 2.01
CA GLY A 169 -4.69 -3.27 2.73
C GLY A 169 -4.07 -1.88 2.80
N ALA A 170 -4.30 -1.03 1.79
CA ALA A 170 -3.92 0.36 1.86
C ALA A 170 -4.77 1.06 2.93
N LEU A 171 -6.12 0.92 2.89
CA LEU A 171 -7.07 1.47 3.87
C LEU A 171 -6.75 1.09 5.32
N GLU A 172 -6.40 -0.17 5.57
CA GLU A 172 -5.92 -0.66 6.88
C GLU A 172 -4.73 0.17 7.38
N GLY A 173 -3.74 0.39 6.51
CA GLY A 173 -2.51 1.10 6.84
C GLY A 173 -2.75 2.57 7.17
N ALA A 174 -3.46 3.33 6.33
CA ALA A 174 -3.73 4.72 6.67
C ALA A 174 -4.67 4.85 7.88
N HIS A 175 -5.55 3.86 8.13
CA HIS A 175 -6.41 3.86 9.32
C HIS A 175 -5.57 3.77 10.57
N PHE A 176 -4.58 2.88 10.58
CA PHE A 176 -3.59 2.80 11.64
C PHE A 176 -2.84 4.11 11.82
N LEU A 177 -2.36 4.77 10.76
CA LEU A 177 -1.67 6.07 10.88
C LEU A 177 -2.58 7.17 11.46
N ALA A 178 -3.88 7.13 11.15
CA ALA A 178 -4.83 8.15 11.60
C ALA A 178 -5.30 7.94 13.05
N THR A 179 -5.46 6.68 13.48
CA THR A 179 -6.12 6.34 14.76
C THR A 179 -5.21 5.64 15.76
N GLY A 180 -4.06 5.12 15.32
CA GLY A 180 -3.20 4.22 16.09
C GLY A 180 -3.75 2.81 16.25
N LYS A 181 -4.88 2.48 15.62
CA LYS A 181 -5.54 1.17 15.70
C LYS A 181 -5.47 0.48 14.36
N LEU A 182 -4.91 -0.73 14.32
CA LEU A 182 -4.86 -1.53 13.10
C LEU A 182 -6.14 -2.36 13.05
N GLU A 183 -6.91 -2.17 11.99
CA GLU A 183 -8.12 -2.93 11.72
C GLU A 183 -7.89 -3.85 10.53
N SER A 184 -8.48 -5.05 10.56
CA SER A 184 -8.56 -5.88 9.37
C SER A 184 -9.88 -5.62 8.67
N LEU A 185 -9.84 -5.17 7.42
CA LEU A 185 -11.02 -4.67 6.69
C LEU A 185 -11.54 -5.70 5.68
N SER A 186 -12.82 -5.65 5.34
CA SER A 186 -13.46 -6.63 4.47
C SER A 186 -13.12 -6.41 2.99
N GLU A 187 -12.39 -7.35 2.39
CA GLU A 187 -12.30 -7.41 0.92
C GLU A 187 -13.58 -7.91 0.27
N GLN A 188 -14.38 -8.71 0.99
CA GLN A 188 -15.61 -9.28 0.45
C GLN A 188 -16.67 -8.21 0.16
N GLN A 189 -16.72 -7.15 0.97
CA GLN A 189 -17.57 -5.99 0.69
C GLN A 189 -17.25 -5.41 -0.71
N LEU A 190 -15.98 -5.22 -1.05
CA LEU A 190 -15.59 -4.77 -2.39
C LEU A 190 -15.99 -5.81 -3.44
N VAL A 191 -15.68 -7.09 -3.21
CA VAL A 191 -16.00 -8.17 -4.17
C VAL A 191 -17.50 -8.24 -4.50
N ASP A 192 -18.38 -8.06 -3.52
CA ASP A 192 -19.83 -8.22 -3.67
C ASP A 192 -20.56 -6.92 -4.05
N CYS A 193 -20.05 -5.76 -3.64
CA CYS A 193 -20.78 -4.48 -3.72
C CYS A 193 -20.20 -3.48 -4.71
N ASP A 194 -18.93 -3.62 -5.07
CA ASP A 194 -18.27 -2.67 -5.95
C ASP A 194 -18.44 -3.06 -7.42
N HIS A 195 -19.13 -2.18 -8.13
CA HIS A 195 -19.39 -2.25 -9.56
C HIS A 195 -19.07 -0.90 -10.23
N GLU A 196 -18.20 -0.10 -9.61
CA GLU A 196 -17.76 1.17 -10.18
C GLU A 196 -16.98 0.94 -11.47
N CYS A 197 -17.10 1.87 -12.40
CA CYS A 197 -16.51 1.78 -13.72
C CYS A 197 -15.50 2.89 -13.93
N ASP A 198 -14.40 2.59 -14.60
CA ASP A 198 -13.41 3.60 -14.95
C ASP A 198 -14.05 4.69 -15.84
N ALA A 199 -13.93 5.95 -15.45
CA ALA A 199 -14.54 7.06 -16.17
C ALA A 199 -14.01 7.21 -17.62
N SER A 200 -12.79 6.74 -17.89
CA SER A 200 -12.17 6.73 -19.22
C SER A 200 -12.55 5.51 -20.05
N GLU A 201 -12.95 4.42 -19.41
CA GLU A 201 -13.40 3.16 -20.04
C GLU A 201 -14.71 2.69 -19.37
N PRO A 202 -15.89 3.25 -19.72
CA PRO A 202 -17.15 3.02 -19.00
C PRO A 202 -17.63 1.56 -18.98
N ASP A 203 -17.13 0.71 -19.88
CA ASP A 203 -17.43 -0.73 -19.92
C ASP A 203 -16.46 -1.56 -19.05
N SER A 204 -15.45 -0.92 -18.45
CA SER A 204 -14.46 -1.53 -17.55
C SER A 204 -14.83 -1.25 -16.09
N CYS A 205 -15.80 -2.02 -15.59
CA CYS A 205 -16.22 -1.98 -14.19
C CYS A 205 -15.59 -3.09 -13.36
N ASP A 206 -15.58 -2.90 -12.05
CA ASP A 206 -15.23 -3.94 -11.09
C ASP A 206 -16.25 -5.08 -11.13
N GLN A 207 -15.76 -6.31 -11.21
CA GLN A 207 -16.56 -7.52 -11.45
C GLN A 207 -16.20 -8.63 -10.45
N GLY A 208 -16.02 -8.28 -9.18
CA GLY A 208 -15.75 -9.22 -8.11
C GLY A 208 -14.55 -10.14 -8.40
N CYS A 209 -14.81 -11.44 -8.52
CA CYS A 209 -13.77 -12.44 -8.81
C CYS A 209 -13.25 -12.43 -10.25
N ASN A 210 -13.94 -11.73 -11.15
CA ASN A 210 -13.47 -11.59 -12.52
C ASN A 210 -12.37 -10.52 -12.63
N GLY A 211 -12.31 -9.57 -11.70
CA GLY A 211 -11.25 -8.57 -11.63
C GLY A 211 -11.79 -7.16 -11.47
N GLY A 212 -10.87 -6.22 -11.27
CA GLY A 212 -11.16 -4.83 -10.98
C GLY A 212 -9.91 -3.96 -10.86
N LEU A 213 -10.10 -2.70 -10.47
CA LEU A 213 -9.05 -1.71 -10.22
C LEU A 213 -9.12 -1.18 -8.79
N MET A 214 -7.96 -0.86 -8.24
CA MET A 214 -7.90 -0.19 -6.95
C MET A 214 -8.51 1.23 -7.01
N THR A 215 -8.47 1.91 -8.16
CA THR A 215 -9.03 3.27 -8.29
C THR A 215 -10.53 3.32 -8.25
N THR A 216 -11.21 2.45 -9.00
CA THR A 216 -12.67 2.29 -8.95
C THR A 216 -13.11 1.78 -7.58
N ALA A 217 -12.32 0.90 -6.95
CA ALA A 217 -12.52 0.53 -5.55
C ALA A 217 -12.47 1.72 -4.59
N PHE A 218 -11.52 2.64 -4.76
CA PHE A 218 -11.50 3.85 -3.93
C PHE A 218 -12.66 4.81 -4.24
N GLU A 219 -13.13 4.88 -5.49
CA GLU A 219 -14.34 5.64 -5.84
C GLU A 219 -15.58 5.05 -5.15
N TYR A 220 -15.73 3.73 -5.14
CA TYR A 220 -16.76 3.04 -4.38
C TYR A 220 -16.64 3.36 -2.89
N LEU A 221 -15.44 3.35 -2.33
CA LEU A 221 -15.21 3.65 -0.90
C LEU A 221 -15.59 5.09 -0.54
N LEU A 222 -15.36 6.05 -1.44
CA LEU A 222 -15.82 7.44 -1.25
C LEU A 222 -17.35 7.54 -1.24
N LYS A 223 -18.04 6.73 -2.06
CA LYS A 223 -19.51 6.72 -2.16
C LYS A 223 -20.18 5.95 -1.02
N SER A 224 -19.63 4.78 -0.65
CA SER A 224 -20.14 3.91 0.41
C SER A 224 -19.79 4.42 1.82
N GLY A 225 -18.73 5.22 1.94
CA GLY A 225 -18.28 5.84 3.19
C GLY A 225 -17.19 5.04 3.92
N GLY A 226 -16.82 3.85 3.45
CA GLY A 226 -15.75 3.04 4.03
C GLY A 226 -15.93 1.53 3.92
N LEU A 227 -15.06 0.81 4.63
CA LEU A 227 -15.12 -0.66 4.76
C LEU A 227 -15.57 -1.10 6.15
N GLU A 228 -16.35 -2.17 6.18
CA GLU A 228 -16.59 -3.01 7.36
C GLU A 228 -15.32 -3.78 7.77
N ARG A 229 -15.34 -4.36 8.97
CA ARG A 229 -14.29 -5.28 9.41
C ARG A 229 -14.38 -6.60 8.67
N GLU A 230 -13.24 -7.27 8.51
CA GLU A 230 -13.16 -8.66 8.05
C GLU A 230 -14.03 -9.60 8.90
N GLU A 231 -14.19 -9.34 10.20
CA GLU A 231 -15.03 -10.16 11.08
C GLU A 231 -16.53 -9.94 10.90
N ASP A 232 -16.93 -8.74 10.46
CA ASP A 232 -18.32 -8.36 10.24
C ASP A 232 -18.83 -8.79 8.86
N TYR A 233 -17.94 -8.75 7.86
CA TYR A 233 -18.18 -9.22 6.50
C TYR A 233 -17.01 -10.10 6.01
N PRO A 234 -16.98 -11.39 6.39
CA PRO A 234 -15.84 -12.29 6.11
C PRO A 234 -15.63 -12.62 4.64
N TYR A 235 -14.36 -12.80 4.26
CA TYR A 235 -13.98 -13.23 2.93
C TYR A 235 -14.43 -14.65 2.58
N ALA A 236 -15.32 -14.74 1.60
CA ALA A 236 -15.87 -15.98 1.06
C ALA A 236 -15.13 -16.47 -0.19
N GLY A 237 -14.37 -15.60 -0.87
CA GLY A 237 -13.61 -15.97 -2.07
C GLY A 237 -14.49 -16.33 -3.26
N THR A 238 -15.67 -15.74 -3.34
CA THR A 238 -16.64 -15.89 -4.43
C THR A 238 -17.48 -14.63 -4.55
N ASP A 239 -17.93 -14.34 -5.76
CA ASP A 239 -18.82 -13.23 -6.14
C ASP A 239 -20.26 -13.72 -6.41
N ARG A 240 -20.61 -14.92 -5.93
CA ARG A 240 -21.96 -15.48 -6.06
C ARG A 240 -22.93 -14.97 -4.98
N GLY A 241 -22.39 -14.30 -3.97
CA GLY A 241 -23.18 -13.67 -2.91
C GLY A 241 -23.86 -12.40 -3.41
N ALA A 242 -24.87 -11.95 -2.68
CA ALA A 242 -25.38 -10.60 -2.85
C ALA A 242 -24.61 -9.64 -1.93
N CYS A 243 -24.47 -8.38 -2.35
CA CYS A 243 -23.94 -7.32 -1.49
C CYS A 243 -24.76 -7.22 -0.19
N ASN A 244 -24.10 -7.47 0.95
CA ASN A 244 -24.69 -7.41 2.29
C ASN A 244 -24.03 -6.31 3.15
N PHE A 245 -23.61 -5.22 2.51
CA PHE A 245 -22.94 -4.11 3.18
C PHE A 245 -23.85 -3.44 4.21
N ASP A 246 -23.35 -3.29 5.44
CA ASP A 246 -24.01 -2.56 6.52
C ASP A 246 -23.24 -1.27 6.86
N ILE A 247 -23.81 -0.13 6.45
CA ILE A 247 -23.24 1.20 6.71
C ILE A 247 -22.99 1.48 8.19
N SER A 248 -23.73 0.84 9.10
CA SER A 248 -23.56 1.04 10.55
C SER A 248 -22.31 0.36 11.12
N LYS A 249 -21.67 -0.52 10.34
CA LYS A 249 -20.49 -1.31 10.73
C LYS A 249 -19.19 -0.85 10.09
N ILE A 250 -19.18 0.30 9.42
CA ILE A 250 -17.95 0.88 8.86
C ILE A 250 -16.90 1.02 9.96
N ALA A 251 -15.75 0.37 9.75
CA ALA A 251 -14.61 0.42 10.67
C ALA A 251 -13.54 1.42 10.22
N ALA A 252 -13.40 1.64 8.91
CA ALA A 252 -12.48 2.63 8.36
C ALA A 252 -13.12 3.38 7.20
N SER A 253 -13.08 4.71 7.26
CA SER A 253 -13.62 5.60 6.23
C SER A 253 -12.50 6.21 5.39
N VAL A 254 -12.78 6.49 4.13
CA VAL A 254 -11.89 7.24 3.23
C VAL A 254 -12.41 8.67 3.07
N GLY A 255 -11.52 9.65 3.10
CA GLY A 255 -11.85 11.06 2.83
C GLY A 255 -11.53 11.46 1.40
N ASN A 256 -10.39 11.00 0.88
CA ASN A 256 -9.97 11.19 -0.51
C ASN A 256 -8.87 10.17 -0.86
N PHE A 257 -8.58 9.95 -2.15
CA PHE A 257 -7.39 9.24 -2.61
C PHE A 257 -6.59 10.09 -3.60
N SER A 258 -5.33 9.73 -3.82
CA SER A 258 -4.45 10.44 -4.75
C SER A 258 -3.50 9.48 -5.45
N VAL A 259 -3.21 9.78 -6.71
CA VAL A 259 -2.19 9.07 -7.49
C VAL A 259 -0.82 9.64 -7.14
N VAL A 260 0.10 8.76 -6.77
CA VAL A 260 1.49 9.15 -6.47
C VAL A 260 2.25 9.28 -7.77
N SER A 261 3.18 10.25 -7.82
CA SER A 261 4.14 10.35 -8.90
C SER A 261 4.90 9.03 -9.08
N ILE A 262 5.19 8.69 -10.34
CA ILE A 262 5.96 7.48 -10.70
C ILE A 262 7.46 7.61 -10.37
N GLU A 263 7.90 8.77 -9.88
CA GLU A 263 9.28 9.00 -9.45
C GLU A 263 9.55 8.27 -8.12
N GLU A 264 10.57 7.41 -8.12
CA GLU A 264 10.81 6.45 -7.03
C GLU A 264 11.07 7.12 -5.66
N ASP A 265 11.69 8.29 -5.66
CA ASP A 265 11.91 9.06 -4.43
C ASP A 265 10.59 9.64 -3.88
N GLN A 266 9.65 10.02 -4.76
CA GLN A 266 8.30 10.43 -4.35
C GLN A 266 7.48 9.24 -3.87
N ILE A 267 7.65 8.06 -4.47
CA ILE A 267 7.04 6.82 -3.98
C ILE A 267 7.52 6.54 -2.55
N ALA A 268 8.84 6.57 -2.31
CA ALA A 268 9.42 6.34 -1.00
C ALA A 268 8.96 7.39 0.03
N ALA A 269 8.96 8.68 -0.34
CA ALA A 269 8.50 9.75 0.55
C ALA A 269 7.02 9.59 0.91
N ASN A 270 6.17 9.26 -0.05
CA ASN A 270 4.74 9.06 0.20
C ASN A 270 4.48 7.80 1.03
N LEU A 271 5.21 6.71 0.76
CA LEU A 271 5.14 5.50 1.59
C LEU A 271 5.49 5.82 3.06
N VAL A 272 6.61 6.50 3.30
CA VAL A 272 7.07 6.85 4.66
C VAL A 272 6.11 7.80 5.37
N LYS A 273 5.55 8.78 4.64
CA LYS A 273 4.68 9.81 5.23
C LYS A 273 3.23 9.37 5.40
N HIS A 274 2.70 8.59 4.46
CA HIS A 274 1.26 8.34 4.33
C HIS A 274 0.84 6.88 4.55
N GLY A 275 1.78 5.96 4.75
CA GLY A 275 1.45 4.56 4.97
C GLY A 275 1.67 3.69 3.74
N PRO A 276 1.34 2.39 3.83
CA PRO A 276 1.36 1.46 2.71
C PRO A 276 0.57 1.96 1.47
N LEU A 277 1.08 1.66 0.28
CA LEU A 277 0.52 2.12 -1.00
C LEU A 277 -0.08 0.96 -1.79
N ALA A 278 -1.29 1.12 -2.33
CA ALA A 278 -1.87 0.17 -3.26
C ALA A 278 -1.16 0.30 -4.62
N VAL A 279 -0.61 -0.80 -5.15
CA VAL A 279 0.17 -0.79 -6.39
C VAL A 279 -0.21 -1.90 -7.36
N GLY A 280 -0.07 -1.62 -8.65
CA GLY A 280 -0.17 -2.62 -9.71
C GLY A 280 1.20 -3.19 -10.09
N ILE A 281 1.27 -4.50 -10.40
CA ILE A 281 2.50 -5.16 -10.85
C ILE A 281 2.19 -6.20 -11.94
N ASN A 282 3.17 -6.45 -12.81
CA ASN A 282 3.19 -7.65 -13.64
C ASN A 282 3.72 -8.86 -12.85
N ALA A 283 2.83 -9.78 -12.47
CA ALA A 283 3.14 -10.92 -11.61
C ALA A 283 3.78 -12.13 -12.31
N VAL A 284 4.33 -11.97 -13.52
CA VAL A 284 4.87 -13.10 -14.32
C VAL A 284 5.94 -13.92 -13.58
N PHE A 285 6.85 -13.28 -12.84
CA PHE A 285 7.89 -13.95 -12.05
C PHE A 285 7.40 -14.45 -10.68
N MET A 286 6.27 -13.92 -10.19
CA MET A 286 5.77 -14.23 -8.85
C MET A 286 5.22 -15.67 -8.75
N GLN A 287 4.71 -16.25 -9.84
CA GLN A 287 4.17 -17.62 -9.81
C GLN A 287 5.21 -18.64 -9.30
N THR A 288 6.48 -18.46 -9.64
CA THR A 288 7.58 -19.38 -9.28
C THR A 288 8.51 -18.83 -8.21
N TYR A 289 8.25 -17.63 -7.69
CA TYR A 289 9.08 -17.00 -6.67
C TYR A 289 9.03 -17.77 -5.34
N VAL A 290 10.19 -17.98 -4.74
CA VAL A 290 10.34 -18.61 -3.41
C VAL A 290 10.84 -17.58 -2.40
N HIS A 291 11.99 -16.94 -2.64
CA HIS A 291 12.55 -15.89 -1.79
C HIS A 291 13.67 -15.12 -2.50
N GLY A 292 14.23 -14.10 -1.83
CA GLY A 292 15.31 -13.25 -2.34
C GLY A 292 14.78 -11.99 -3.02
N VAL A 293 15.68 -11.15 -3.53
CA VAL A 293 15.31 -9.91 -4.22
C VAL A 293 15.22 -10.16 -5.71
N SER A 294 14.01 -10.12 -6.25
CA SER A 294 13.73 -10.36 -7.66
C SER A 294 14.12 -9.16 -8.51
N CYS A 295 15.04 -9.37 -9.45
CA CYS A 295 15.55 -8.37 -10.37
C CYS A 295 15.62 -8.93 -11.81
N PRO A 296 14.48 -9.36 -12.38
CA PRO A 296 14.43 -10.00 -13.68
C PRO A 296 15.00 -9.09 -14.76
N TYR A 297 15.78 -9.67 -15.67
CA TYR A 297 16.33 -8.94 -16.82
C TYR A 297 15.25 -8.42 -17.76
N ILE A 298 14.14 -9.16 -17.88
CA ILE A 298 13.04 -8.85 -18.79
C ILE A 298 11.73 -9.06 -18.04
N CYS A 299 11.02 -7.96 -17.76
CA CYS A 299 9.66 -8.00 -17.23
C CYS A 299 8.85 -6.85 -17.84
N GLY A 300 7.76 -7.19 -18.53
CA GLY A 300 6.91 -6.18 -19.16
C GLY A 300 6.18 -5.34 -18.13
N LYS A 301 5.75 -4.13 -18.51
CA LYS A 301 5.01 -3.20 -17.65
C LYS A 301 3.48 -3.32 -17.78
N HIS A 302 2.99 -4.42 -18.35
CA HIS A 302 1.56 -4.74 -18.41
C HIS A 302 1.11 -5.28 -17.06
N LEU A 303 0.52 -4.41 -16.26
CA LEU A 303 0.06 -4.73 -14.90
C LEU A 303 -1.10 -5.73 -14.97
N ASN A 304 -1.08 -6.72 -14.09
CA ASN A 304 -2.12 -7.75 -14.04
C ASN A 304 -2.45 -8.21 -12.62
N HIS A 305 -1.75 -7.67 -11.61
CA HIS A 305 -1.92 -8.04 -10.22
C HIS A 305 -1.88 -6.81 -9.33
N GLY A 306 -2.83 -6.71 -8.40
CA GLY A 306 -2.86 -5.69 -7.35
C GLY A 306 -2.17 -6.21 -6.10
N VAL A 307 -1.24 -5.43 -5.55
CA VAL A 307 -0.47 -5.75 -4.36
C VAL A 307 -0.31 -4.51 -3.47
N LEU A 308 0.25 -4.67 -2.27
CA LEU A 308 0.45 -3.57 -1.35
C LEU A 308 1.94 -3.34 -1.13
N LEU A 309 2.43 -2.14 -1.43
CA LEU A 309 3.78 -1.70 -1.13
C LEU A 309 3.86 -1.28 0.33
N VAL A 310 4.71 -1.94 1.12
CA VAL A 310 4.77 -1.73 2.59
C VAL A 310 6.12 -1.21 3.09
N GLY A 311 7.15 -1.25 2.25
CA GLY A 311 8.50 -0.89 2.66
C GLY A 311 9.50 -0.90 1.52
N TYR A 312 10.75 -0.59 1.86
CA TYR A 312 11.91 -0.72 0.99
C TYR A 312 13.19 -0.96 1.79
N GLY A 313 14.20 -1.50 1.13
CA GLY A 313 15.55 -1.57 1.66
C GLY A 313 16.60 -1.11 0.66
N SER A 314 17.77 -0.70 1.15
CA SER A 314 18.90 -0.29 0.33
C SER A 314 19.77 -1.47 -0.13
N SER A 315 19.83 -2.54 0.67
CA SER A 315 20.77 -3.64 0.49
C SER A 315 20.11 -5.03 0.44
N GLY A 316 19.62 -5.39 -0.74
CA GLY A 316 19.27 -6.78 -1.07
C GLY A 316 20.48 -7.52 -1.64
N TYR A 317 20.94 -8.58 -0.97
CA TYR A 317 22.06 -9.39 -1.48
C TYR A 317 21.67 -10.10 -2.78
N ALA A 318 22.35 -9.73 -3.87
CA ALA A 318 22.25 -10.38 -5.18
C ALA A 318 23.56 -11.16 -5.45
N PRO A 319 23.62 -12.47 -5.13
CA PRO A 319 24.85 -13.26 -5.21
C PRO A 319 25.50 -13.21 -6.60
N ALA A 320 24.68 -13.18 -7.66
CA ALA A 320 25.15 -13.17 -9.04
C ALA A 320 25.82 -11.86 -9.49
N ARG A 321 25.69 -10.75 -8.75
CA ARG A 321 26.20 -9.43 -9.17
C ARG A 321 27.21 -8.78 -8.22
N PHE A 322 27.54 -9.42 -7.10
CA PHE A 322 28.42 -8.88 -6.04
C PHE A 322 28.08 -7.42 -5.67
N LYS A 323 26.80 -7.05 -5.74
CA LYS A 323 26.31 -5.69 -5.45
C LYS A 323 24.97 -5.76 -4.75
N GLU A 324 24.88 -4.99 -3.67
CA GLU A 324 23.63 -4.66 -3.03
C GLU A 324 22.74 -3.89 -4.01
N LYS A 325 21.46 -4.26 -4.06
CA LYS A 325 20.46 -3.56 -4.87
C LYS A 325 19.32 -3.11 -3.96
N PRO A 326 18.86 -1.86 -4.11
CA PRO A 326 17.69 -1.42 -3.39
C PRO A 326 16.47 -2.19 -3.89
N TYR A 327 15.47 -2.35 -3.03
CA TYR A 327 14.28 -3.14 -3.33
C TYR A 327 13.05 -2.61 -2.62
N TRP A 328 11.90 -2.85 -3.24
CA TRP A 328 10.57 -2.68 -2.65
C TRP A 328 10.17 -3.94 -1.89
N ILE A 329 9.46 -3.78 -0.77
CA ILE A 329 8.84 -4.85 0.01
C ILE A 329 7.34 -4.83 -0.27
N ILE A 330 6.83 -5.92 -0.83
CA ILE A 330 5.46 -6.03 -1.29
C ILE A 330 4.74 -7.11 -0.48
N LYS A 331 3.61 -6.76 0.12
CA LYS A 331 2.65 -7.70 0.70
C LYS A 331 1.77 -8.26 -0.41
N ASN A 332 1.70 -9.59 -0.51
CA ASN A 332 0.83 -10.28 -1.47
C ASN A 332 -0.44 -10.80 -0.79
N SER A 333 -1.43 -11.20 -1.59
CA SER A 333 -2.74 -11.73 -1.17
C SER A 333 -2.87 -13.23 -1.38
N TRP A 334 -1.75 -13.95 -1.42
CA TRP A 334 -1.70 -15.38 -1.70
C TRP A 334 -1.38 -16.21 -0.46
N GLY A 335 -1.63 -15.71 0.74
CA GLY A 335 -1.36 -16.41 2.00
C GLY A 335 0.12 -16.48 2.36
N GLU A 336 0.38 -16.68 3.65
CA GLU A 336 1.72 -16.68 4.25
C GLU A 336 2.61 -17.83 3.76
N ASN A 337 2.01 -18.89 3.22
CA ASN A 337 2.75 -20.06 2.71
C ASN A 337 3.33 -19.88 1.30
N TRP A 338 3.28 -18.67 0.75
CA TRP A 338 3.87 -18.30 -0.53
C TRP A 338 4.94 -17.22 -0.35
N GLY A 339 6.01 -17.26 -1.14
CA GLY A 339 7.09 -16.29 -1.06
C GLY A 339 7.77 -16.27 0.31
N GLU A 340 8.22 -15.09 0.74
CA GLU A 340 8.80 -14.88 2.07
C GLU A 340 7.69 -14.53 3.07
N ASN A 341 7.03 -15.55 3.62
CA ASN A 341 5.90 -15.37 4.55
C ASN A 341 4.76 -14.52 3.97
N GLY A 342 4.47 -14.66 2.67
CA GLY A 342 3.47 -13.88 1.95
C GLY A 342 4.00 -12.60 1.28
N TYR A 343 5.30 -12.31 1.42
CA TYR A 343 5.92 -11.12 0.86
C TYR A 343 6.78 -11.42 -0.37
N TYR A 344 6.93 -10.39 -1.20
CA TYR A 344 7.74 -10.37 -2.39
C TYR A 344 8.70 -9.19 -2.32
N LYS A 345 9.96 -9.40 -2.66
CA LYS A 345 10.95 -8.34 -2.77
C LYS A 345 11.33 -8.15 -4.23
N ILE A 346 11.21 -6.92 -4.73
CA ILE A 346 11.53 -6.59 -6.13
C ILE A 346 12.51 -5.43 -6.20
N CYS A 347 13.47 -5.53 -7.10
CA CYS A 347 14.46 -4.50 -7.35
C CYS A 347 13.84 -3.12 -7.63
N ARG A 348 14.39 -2.12 -6.97
CA ARG A 348 14.12 -0.69 -7.17
C ARG A 348 15.14 -0.07 -8.14
N GLY A 349 14.80 1.05 -8.77
CA GLY A 349 15.69 1.89 -9.60
C GLY A 349 15.42 1.85 -11.11
N ARG A 350 14.41 1.08 -11.56
CA ARG A 350 14.18 0.79 -13.00
C ARG A 350 12.71 0.52 -13.36
N ASN A 351 11.77 0.68 -12.44
CA ASN A 351 10.37 0.29 -12.66
C ASN A 351 10.22 -1.15 -13.20
N ILE A 352 10.88 -2.10 -12.51
CA ILE A 352 10.87 -3.51 -12.86
C ILE A 352 9.43 -4.04 -12.71
N CYS A 353 8.96 -4.76 -13.73
CA CYS A 353 7.59 -5.29 -13.80
C CYS A 353 6.46 -4.24 -13.69
N GLY A 354 6.77 -2.96 -13.89
CA GLY A 354 5.76 -1.89 -13.84
C GLY A 354 5.32 -1.49 -12.43
N VAL A 355 6.02 -1.93 -11.38
CA VAL A 355 5.65 -1.66 -9.97
C VAL A 355 5.51 -0.18 -9.64
N ASP A 356 6.25 0.69 -10.34
CA ASP A 356 6.22 2.14 -10.13
C ASP A 356 5.15 2.84 -11.02
N SER A 357 4.38 2.09 -11.82
CA SER A 357 3.48 2.67 -12.84
C SER A 357 2.08 3.03 -12.33
N MET A 358 1.60 2.39 -11.27
CA MET A 358 0.28 2.63 -10.69
C MET A 358 0.42 2.58 -9.18
N LEU A 359 0.42 3.74 -8.54
CA LEU A 359 0.52 3.87 -7.08
C LEU A 359 -0.57 4.78 -6.56
N LEU A 360 -1.29 4.27 -5.57
CA LEU A 360 -2.38 4.97 -4.93
C LEU A 360 -2.08 5.08 -3.45
N LEU A 361 -2.11 6.32 -2.98
CA LEU A 361 -2.22 6.63 -1.56
C LEU A 361 -3.61 7.19 -1.30
N PHE A 362 -4.02 7.25 -0.05
CA PHE A 362 -5.28 7.89 0.28
C PHE A 362 -5.24 8.53 1.66
N ALA A 363 -6.09 9.52 1.82
CA ALA A 363 -6.28 10.27 3.04
C ALA A 363 -7.56 9.78 3.71
N ILE A 364 -7.45 9.41 4.97
CA ILE A 364 -8.61 9.10 5.79
C ILE A 364 -9.18 10.40 6.33
N ASN A 365 -10.51 10.52 6.24
CA ASN A 365 -11.20 11.56 6.96
C ASN A 365 -11.01 11.25 8.44
N LYS A 366 -10.27 12.09 9.19
CA LYS A 366 -10.08 11.91 10.63
C LYS A 366 -11.46 11.66 11.23
N THR A 367 -11.68 10.46 11.77
CA THR A 367 -12.99 10.02 12.24
C THR A 367 -13.64 11.11 13.09
N ASN A 368 -14.76 11.63 12.62
CA ASN A 368 -15.80 12.12 13.50
C ASN A 368 -16.70 10.91 13.73
N PRO A 369 -16.73 10.29 14.92
CA PRO A 369 -17.75 9.30 15.20
C PRO A 369 -19.08 10.05 15.22
N ALA A 370 -19.98 9.75 14.29
CA ALA A 370 -21.35 10.20 14.36
C ALA A 370 -22.04 9.50 15.54
N ILE A 371 -21.89 10.08 16.73
CA ILE A 371 -22.89 10.03 17.80
C ILE A 371 -23.41 11.47 17.92
N PRO A 372 -24.72 11.73 17.80
CA PRO A 372 -25.27 13.03 18.11
C PRO A 372 -25.22 13.22 19.63
N GLY A 373 -24.20 13.93 20.13
CA GLY A 373 -24.19 14.37 21.52
C GLY A 373 -22.80 14.50 22.13
N CYS A 374 -22.51 15.74 22.55
CA CYS A 374 -21.54 16.13 23.58
C CYS A 374 -20.02 16.00 23.29
N TRP A 375 -19.44 17.16 23.00
CA TRP A 375 -18.18 17.71 23.52
C TRP A 375 -17.01 16.77 23.78
N THR A 376 -15.94 16.88 22.98
CA THR A 376 -14.55 17.06 23.47
C THR A 376 -13.62 17.58 22.36
N HIS A 377 -13.57 18.90 22.18
CA HIS A 377 -12.26 19.56 22.18
C HIS A 377 -12.23 20.35 23.48
N SER A 378 -11.16 20.22 24.25
CA SER A 378 -10.82 21.24 25.23
C SER A 378 -10.52 22.54 24.47
N MET A 379 -11.59 23.25 24.08
CA MET A 379 -11.51 24.68 23.88
C MET A 379 -11.17 25.25 25.25
N GLY A 380 -9.90 25.52 25.47
CA GLY A 380 -9.48 26.29 26.63
C GLY A 380 -10.35 27.55 26.68
N LEU A 381 -10.71 28.00 27.88
CA LEU A 381 -11.49 29.22 28.11
C LEU A 381 -11.01 30.41 27.24
N TRP A 382 -9.71 30.41 26.90
CA TRP A 382 -9.04 31.30 25.96
C TRP A 382 -9.57 31.29 24.51
N THR A 383 -9.83 30.14 23.87
CA THR A 383 -10.32 30.13 22.46
C THR A 383 -11.80 30.52 22.36
N LEU A 384 -12.59 30.25 23.41
CA LEU A 384 -13.95 30.75 23.57
C LEU A 384 -13.98 32.27 23.77
N LEU A 385 -13.05 32.81 24.56
CA LEU A 385 -12.85 34.24 24.73
C LEU A 385 -12.36 34.91 23.44
N GLU A 386 -11.42 34.33 22.70
CA GLU A 386 -10.96 34.84 21.39
C GLU A 386 -12.10 34.88 20.36
N GLY A 387 -12.94 33.82 20.30
CA GLY A 387 -14.10 33.77 19.42
C GLY A 387 -15.18 34.81 19.77
N LEU A 388 -15.47 35.00 21.06
CA LEU A 388 -16.40 36.03 21.52
C LEU A 388 -15.86 37.45 21.29
N LEU A 389 -14.54 37.66 21.42
CA LEU A 389 -13.90 38.95 21.13
C LEU A 389 -13.96 39.30 19.63
N LEU A 390 -13.72 38.33 18.76
CA LEU A 390 -13.79 38.50 17.31
C LEU A 390 -15.23 38.76 16.85
N LEU A 391 -16.22 38.09 17.45
CA LEU A 391 -17.63 38.33 17.19
C LEU A 391 -18.08 39.72 17.68
N ALA A 392 -17.62 40.14 18.86
CA ALA A 392 -17.87 41.49 19.39
C ALA A 392 -17.23 42.59 18.52
N ASN A 393 -16.03 42.34 17.99
CA ASN A 393 -15.35 43.23 17.04
C ASN A 393 -16.09 43.33 15.71
N ALA A 394 -16.57 42.20 15.16
CA ALA A 394 -17.36 42.20 13.93
C ALA A 394 -18.68 42.98 14.10
N LEU A 395 -19.35 42.83 15.24
CA LEU A 395 -20.57 43.56 15.57
C LEU A 395 -20.33 45.06 15.82
N ALA A 396 -19.17 45.43 16.39
CA ALA A 396 -18.80 46.83 16.63
C ALA A 396 -18.37 47.57 15.35
N ILE A 397 -17.78 46.86 14.38
CA ILE A 397 -17.36 47.42 13.08
C ILE A 397 -18.56 47.55 12.13
N LEU A 398 -19.53 46.64 12.19
CA LEU A 398 -20.69 46.63 11.28
C LEU A 398 -21.78 47.66 11.60
N ASN A 399 -21.64 48.48 12.65
CA ASN A 399 -22.78 49.23 13.16
C ASN A 399 -22.53 50.70 13.52
N GLU A 400 -22.23 51.53 12.52
CA GLU A 400 -22.49 52.97 12.61
C GLU A 400 -23.50 53.43 11.53
N ASP A 401 -23.29 53.10 10.26
CA ASP A 401 -24.06 53.76 9.20
C ASP A 401 -25.41 53.10 8.85
N ARG A 402 -25.66 51.84 9.25
CA ARG A 402 -26.90 51.14 8.90
C ARG A 402 -28.05 51.28 9.90
N PHE A 403 -27.79 51.62 11.17
CA PHE A 403 -28.85 51.63 12.20
C PHE A 403 -29.37 53.02 12.60
N LEU A 404 -28.54 54.06 12.61
CA LEU A 404 -28.94 55.39 13.09
C LEU A 404 -29.44 56.31 11.97
N ALA A 405 -28.84 56.24 10.78
CA ALA A 405 -29.17 57.09 9.65
C ALA A 405 -30.62 56.97 9.14
N PRO A 406 -31.25 55.78 9.07
CA PRO A 406 -32.63 55.66 8.59
C PRO A 406 -33.70 56.09 9.60
N ARG A 407 -33.34 56.33 10.86
CA ARG A 407 -34.29 56.52 11.97
C ARG A 407 -34.26 57.91 12.61
N GLY A 408 -33.33 58.78 12.22
CA GLY A 408 -33.25 60.17 12.69
C GLY A 408 -32.95 60.32 14.19
N TRP A 409 -32.32 59.32 14.82
CA TRP A 409 -32.06 59.32 16.27
C TRP A 409 -30.75 60.06 16.59
N ASN A 410 -30.79 60.93 17.60
CA ASN A 410 -29.65 61.75 18.05
C ASN A 410 -29.45 61.57 19.57
N PHE A 411 -28.19 61.59 20.01
CA PHE A 411 -27.80 61.56 21.42
C PHE A 411 -28.48 62.61 22.30
N ASN A 412 -28.85 63.76 21.73
CA ASN A 412 -29.59 64.81 22.44
C ASN A 412 -30.95 64.34 22.99
N GLU A 413 -31.51 63.23 22.49
CA GLU A 413 -32.74 62.62 22.99
C GLU A 413 -32.57 61.89 24.35
N VAL A 414 -31.35 61.68 24.84
CA VAL A 414 -31.05 60.96 26.12
C VAL A 414 -30.87 61.92 27.31
N SER A 415 -30.99 63.23 27.10
CA SER A 415 -30.68 64.30 28.09
C SER A 415 -31.68 64.49 29.25
N GLY A 416 -32.34 63.42 29.70
CA GLY A 416 -33.22 63.45 30.88
C GLY A 416 -33.45 62.08 31.50
N ALA A 417 -33.47 62.00 32.84
CA ALA A 417 -33.52 60.75 33.61
C ALA A 417 -34.71 59.83 33.28
N ALA A 418 -35.84 60.38 32.85
CA ALA A 418 -37.00 59.60 32.40
C ALA A 418 -36.81 59.04 30.97
N ARG A 419 -36.13 59.75 30.08
CA ARG A 419 -35.84 59.29 28.71
C ARG A 419 -34.73 58.25 28.67
N ALA A 420 -33.75 58.34 29.55
CA ALA A 420 -32.66 57.37 29.68
C ALA A 420 -33.14 55.96 30.13
N LYS A 421 -34.27 55.89 30.85
CA LYS A 421 -34.90 54.63 31.28
C LYS A 421 -35.82 54.00 30.23
N SER A 422 -36.14 54.72 29.15
CA SER A 422 -36.92 54.15 28.05
C SER A 422 -36.06 53.16 27.26
N LEU A 423 -36.68 52.12 26.69
CA LEU A 423 -35.99 51.14 25.84
C LEU A 423 -35.19 51.82 24.71
N LYS A 424 -35.74 52.91 24.14
CA LYS A 424 -35.08 53.74 23.12
C LYS A 424 -33.83 54.43 23.67
N GLY A 425 -33.91 55.05 24.86
CA GLY A 425 -32.79 55.73 25.50
C GLY A 425 -31.69 54.77 25.96
N GLN A 426 -32.05 53.58 26.46
CA GLN A 426 -31.11 52.52 26.79
C GLN A 426 -30.38 52.00 25.56
N LEU A 427 -31.08 51.83 24.43
CA LEU A 427 -30.47 51.38 23.18
C LEU A 427 -29.49 52.42 22.62
N ILE A 428 -29.86 53.71 22.63
CA ILE A 428 -28.97 54.81 22.20
C ILE A 428 -27.74 54.89 23.13
N GLY A 429 -27.94 54.78 24.45
CA GLY A 429 -26.85 54.79 25.42
C GLY A 429 -25.89 53.60 25.25
N LEU A 430 -26.42 52.40 24.98
CA LEU A 430 -25.61 51.20 24.74
C LEU A 430 -24.77 51.33 23.45
N ILE A 431 -25.35 51.87 22.37
CA ILE A 431 -24.65 52.12 21.11
C ILE A 431 -23.50 53.13 21.32
N TYR A 432 -23.73 54.23 22.04
CA TYR A 432 -22.66 55.20 22.34
C TYR A 432 -21.60 54.66 23.30
N ALA A 433 -21.96 53.83 24.29
CA ALA A 433 -20.98 53.19 25.18
C ALA A 433 -20.03 52.26 24.41
N THR A 434 -20.50 51.60 23.33
CA THR A 434 -19.63 50.78 22.48
C THR A 434 -18.61 51.59 21.67
N GLN A 435 -18.85 52.88 21.39
CA GLN A 435 -17.85 53.76 20.76
C GLN A 435 -16.64 54.02 21.67
N TYR A 436 -16.85 54.21 22.98
CA TYR A 436 -15.76 54.43 23.94
C TYR A 436 -14.89 53.19 24.17
N LEU A 437 -15.40 52.00 23.84
CA LEU A 437 -14.66 50.75 23.95
C LEU A 437 -13.84 50.43 22.68
N ARG A 438 -14.08 51.09 21.55
CA ARG A 438 -13.37 50.82 20.28
C ARG A 438 -11.87 51.06 20.37
N VAL A 439 -11.44 52.22 20.88
CA VAL A 439 -10.01 52.57 20.94
C VAL A 439 -9.25 51.67 21.94
N PRO A 440 -9.74 51.42 23.16
CA PRO A 440 -9.12 50.45 24.08
C PRO A 440 -9.02 49.03 23.50
N LEU A 441 -10.05 48.55 22.78
CA LEU A 441 -10.06 47.21 22.17
C LEU A 441 -9.06 47.09 21.01
N ILE A 442 -8.92 48.12 20.18
CA ILE A 442 -7.90 48.15 19.11
C ILE A 442 -6.49 48.13 19.69
N ILE A 443 -6.24 48.89 20.75
CA ILE A 443 -4.94 48.91 21.45
C ILE A 443 -4.63 47.54 22.05
N LEU A 444 -5.60 46.89 22.69
CA LEU A 444 -5.42 45.56 23.27
C LEU A 444 -5.11 44.50 22.20
N ASN A 445 -5.76 44.58 21.03
CA ASN A 445 -5.48 43.70 19.89
C ASN A 445 -4.07 43.93 19.32
N ALA A 446 -3.64 45.20 19.17
CA ALA A 446 -2.30 45.51 18.68
C ALA A 446 -1.21 44.96 19.61
N ILE A 447 -1.40 45.09 20.93
CA ILE A 447 -0.48 44.53 21.93
C ILE A 447 -0.46 43.00 21.84
N THR A 448 -1.62 42.35 21.70
CA THR A 448 -1.72 40.88 21.61
C THR A 448 -1.02 40.33 20.35
N ILE A 449 -1.17 41.02 19.21
CA ILE A 449 -0.47 40.67 17.96
C ILE A 449 1.04 40.87 18.12
N LEU A 450 1.47 41.98 18.73
CA LEU A 450 2.89 42.25 18.96
C LEU A 450 3.54 41.19 19.85
N VAL A 451 2.84 40.77 20.92
CA VAL A 451 3.32 39.72 21.83
C VAL A 451 3.44 38.38 21.09
N LYS A 452 2.44 37.99 20.28
CA LYS A 452 2.50 36.76 19.48
C LYS A 452 3.61 36.78 18.43
N LEU A 453 3.90 37.93 17.81
CA LEU A 453 5.01 38.08 16.85
C LEU A 453 6.40 38.00 17.50
N VAL A 454 6.52 38.34 18.78
CA VAL A 454 7.79 38.32 19.52
C VAL A 454 7.99 36.98 20.24
N SER A 455 6.93 36.24 20.55
CA SER A 455 7.02 34.99 21.31
C SER A 455 7.24 33.71 20.48
N GLY A 456 7.20 33.79 19.14
CA GLY A 456 7.37 32.63 18.24
C GLY A 456 6.09 31.86 18.02
#